data_AF-A0A839W720-F1
#
_entry.id   AF-A0A839W720-F1
#
_cell.length_a   1.000
_cell.length_b   1.000
_cell.length_c   1.000
_cell.angle_alpha   90.00
_cell.angle_beta   90.00
_cell.angle_gamma   90.00
#
_symmetry.space_group_name_H-M   'P 1'
#
loop_
_entity.id
_entity.type
_entity.pdbx_description
1 polymer ?
#
loop_
_entity_poly.entity_id
_entity_poly.type
_entity_poly.pdbx_seq_one_letter_code
_entity_poly.pdbx_strand_id
1 'polypeptide(L)'
;MADAKTYTAECSSSNEHAAIPAVVAFSIDEAKAREIINLAGLVKEHDLLRVKKFDYAADWLKTDPAESDEDAKDSDETSDDDDDGPRTECDCLNVSEDGFWFSCILKHTDTEVCGAQLSIRELAEHFGLEFSPQSQPNRIEALWQNHTMVADFVNSYCCGAAPAGIVLAADKALIIATEDRRVFYRVSEVNGDVCATKTHDLINLADPEAESELVGTYSGEDAAVQAFSAICRAQGWTAVL
;
A
#
# COMPACT_ATOMS: atom_id res chain seq x y z
N MET A 1 20.84 -0.71 22.75
CA MET A 1 20.02 -1.34 21.70
C MET A 1 19.04 -2.21 22.44
N ALA A 2 17.74 -2.03 22.22
CA ALA A 2 16.75 -2.92 22.82
C ALA A 2 16.90 -4.31 22.19
N ASP A 3 16.74 -5.36 22.99
CA ASP A 3 16.76 -6.73 22.49
C ASP A 3 15.56 -6.97 21.55
N ALA A 4 15.73 -7.91 20.61
CA ALA A 4 14.67 -8.30 19.70
C ALA A 4 13.44 -8.76 20.50
N LYS A 5 12.25 -8.36 20.04
CA LYS A 5 10.97 -8.77 20.63
C LYS A 5 10.47 -10.01 19.90
N THR A 6 10.36 -11.11 20.63
CA THR A 6 9.80 -12.36 20.12
C THR A 6 8.30 -12.36 20.27
N TYR A 7 7.62 -12.89 19.27
CA TYR A 7 6.17 -13.05 19.22
C TYR A 7 5.82 -14.50 18.90
N THR A 8 4.73 -14.95 19.50
CA THR A 8 3.99 -16.16 19.11
C THR A 8 2.55 -15.73 18.90
N ALA A 9 1.99 -16.03 17.73
CA ALA A 9 0.63 -15.65 17.37
C ALA A 9 -0.13 -16.86 16.84
N GLU A 10 -1.40 -16.99 17.21
CA GLU A 10 -2.28 -18.03 16.71
C GLU A 10 -2.47 -17.90 15.19
N CYS A 11 -2.51 -19.04 14.51
CA CYS A 11 -2.73 -19.13 13.08
C CYS A 11 -4.21 -19.36 12.75
N SER A 12 -4.64 -18.82 11.62
CA SER A 12 -5.99 -18.98 11.09
C SER A 12 -5.96 -19.14 9.57
N SER A 13 -6.99 -19.75 9.02
CA SER A 13 -7.19 -19.86 7.57
C SER A 13 -8.68 -19.77 7.23
N SER A 14 -8.97 -19.37 5.99
CA SER A 14 -10.33 -19.42 5.44
C SER A 14 -10.80 -20.84 5.10
N ASN A 15 -9.89 -21.83 5.11
CA ASN A 15 -10.22 -23.23 4.87
C ASN A 15 -10.33 -24.00 6.21
N GLU A 16 -11.55 -24.22 6.68
CA GLU A 16 -11.84 -24.91 7.95
C GLU A 16 -11.39 -26.38 8.00
N HIS A 17 -11.07 -26.98 6.85
CA HIS A 17 -10.62 -28.37 6.74
C HIS A 17 -9.11 -28.50 6.52
N ALA A 18 -8.40 -27.39 6.37
CA ALA A 18 -6.96 -27.43 6.18
C ALA A 18 -6.25 -27.77 7.51
N ALA A 19 -5.26 -28.66 7.43
CA ALA A 19 -4.31 -28.86 8.51
C ALA A 19 -3.34 -27.66 8.52
N ILE A 20 -3.65 -26.65 9.32
CA ILE A 20 -2.84 -25.44 9.44
C ILE A 20 -1.87 -25.53 10.64
N PRO A 21 -0.76 -24.79 10.62
CA PRO A 21 0.04 -24.55 11.83
C PRO A 21 -0.85 -24.02 12.95
N ALA A 22 -0.53 -24.34 14.21
CA ALA A 22 -1.22 -23.79 15.36
C ALA A 22 -0.77 -22.36 15.64
N VAL A 23 0.54 -22.11 15.55
CA VAL A 23 1.13 -20.81 15.83
C VAL A 23 2.18 -20.42 14.81
N VAL A 24 2.43 -19.12 14.70
CA VAL A 24 3.58 -18.54 14.01
C VAL A 24 4.46 -17.83 15.02
N ALA A 25 5.75 -18.15 15.00
CA ALA A 25 6.76 -17.60 15.88
C ALA A 25 7.76 -16.76 15.08
N PHE A 26 8.13 -15.59 15.57
CA PHE A 26 9.11 -14.72 14.91
C PHE A 26 9.70 -13.71 15.88
N SER A 27 10.84 -13.12 15.50
CA SER A 27 11.49 -12.06 16.25
C SER A 27 11.61 -10.78 15.43
N ILE A 28 11.25 -9.65 16.02
CA ILE A 28 11.39 -8.32 15.42
C ILE A 28 12.49 -7.57 16.15
N ASP A 29 13.49 -7.09 15.41
CA ASP A 29 14.51 -6.18 15.93
C ASP A 29 14.12 -4.70 15.73
N GLU A 30 14.94 -3.78 16.22
CA GLU A 30 14.67 -2.34 16.12
C GLU A 30 14.60 -1.87 14.65
N ALA A 31 15.39 -2.45 13.76
CA ALA A 31 15.43 -2.07 12.35
C ALA A 31 14.13 -2.49 11.63
N LYS A 32 13.69 -3.72 11.86
CA LYS A 32 12.42 -4.25 11.36
C LYS A 32 11.23 -3.54 11.98
N ALA A 33 11.30 -3.14 13.25
CA ALA A 33 10.26 -2.33 13.89
C ALA A 33 10.10 -0.96 13.21
N ARG A 34 11.20 -0.27 12.89
CA ARG A 34 11.16 0.97 12.10
C ARG A 34 10.59 0.75 10.70
N GLU A 35 10.94 -0.35 10.06
CA GLU A 35 10.37 -0.72 8.76
C GLU A 35 8.84 -0.90 8.85
N ILE A 36 8.33 -1.65 9.83
CA ILE A 36 6.89 -1.83 10.05
C ILE A 36 6.18 -0.49 10.28
N ILE A 37 6.75 0.38 11.12
CA ILE A 37 6.19 1.71 11.40
C ILE A 37 6.13 2.57 10.12
N ASN A 38 7.19 2.55 9.30
CA ASN A 38 7.21 3.27 8.03
C ASN A 38 6.16 2.74 7.05
N LEU A 39 6.01 1.41 6.96
CA LEU A 39 4.99 0.78 6.12
C LEU A 39 3.57 1.15 6.57
N ALA A 40 3.30 1.20 7.88
CA ALA A 40 2.02 1.65 8.40
C ALA A 40 1.75 3.13 8.10
N GLY A 41 2.80 3.96 8.13
CA GLY A 41 2.75 5.35 7.65
C GLY A 41 2.28 5.43 6.20
N LEU A 42 2.86 4.62 5.30
CA LEU A 42 2.46 4.56 3.89
C LEU A 42 1.03 4.05 3.69
N VAL A 43 0.62 3.04 4.46
CA VAL A 43 -0.75 2.51 4.42
C VAL A 43 -1.73 3.63 4.72
N LYS A 44 -1.45 4.41 5.77
CA LYS A 44 -2.29 5.53 6.18
C LYS A 44 -2.23 6.72 5.22
N GLU A 45 -1.05 7.09 4.75
CA GLU A 45 -0.83 8.24 3.84
C GLU A 45 -1.57 8.04 2.51
N HIS A 46 -1.65 6.81 2.02
CA HIS A 46 -2.24 6.48 0.72
C HIS A 46 -3.61 5.80 0.81
N ASP A 47 -4.26 5.77 1.98
CA ASP A 47 -5.57 5.14 2.21
C ASP A 47 -5.62 3.69 1.69
N LEU A 48 -4.55 2.94 1.95
CA LEU A 48 -4.45 1.52 1.58
C LEU A 48 -5.06 0.65 2.67
N LEU A 49 -5.55 -0.53 2.30
CA LEU A 49 -5.99 -1.52 3.28
C LEU A 49 -4.79 -2.14 4.03
N ARG A 50 -3.74 -2.51 3.28
CA ARG A 50 -2.50 -3.09 3.80
C ARG A 50 -1.39 -3.07 2.74
N VAL A 51 -0.14 -3.18 3.18
CA VAL A 51 1.02 -3.53 2.35
C VAL A 51 1.43 -4.98 2.66
N LYS A 52 1.75 -5.76 1.63
CA LYS A 52 2.27 -7.12 1.73
C LYS A 52 3.70 -7.15 1.18
N LYS A 53 4.66 -7.59 1.99
CA LYS A 53 6.07 -7.70 1.61
C LYS A 53 6.55 -9.11 1.85
N PHE A 54 7.25 -9.71 0.88
CA PHE A 54 7.89 -11.01 1.08
C PHE A 54 8.88 -10.95 2.23
N ASP A 55 8.69 -11.84 3.20
CA ASP A 55 9.51 -11.94 4.40
C ASP A 55 9.38 -13.36 4.98
N TYR A 56 10.51 -14.07 5.03
CA TYR A 56 10.62 -15.48 5.45
C TYR A 56 11.16 -15.60 6.88
N ALA A 57 11.11 -14.53 7.68
CA ALA A 57 11.62 -14.52 9.05
C ALA A 57 10.70 -15.20 10.08
N ALA A 58 9.58 -15.77 9.65
CA ALA A 58 8.60 -16.39 10.51
C ALA A 58 8.65 -17.92 10.43
N ASP A 59 8.62 -18.56 11.59
CA ASP A 59 8.59 -20.01 11.76
C ASP A 59 7.15 -20.45 12.05
N TRP A 60 6.64 -21.38 11.26
CA TRP A 60 5.28 -21.90 11.39
C TRP A 60 5.31 -23.24 12.12
N LEU A 61 4.62 -23.34 13.26
CA LEU A 61 4.72 -24.48 14.18
C LEU A 61 3.38 -25.21 14.30
N LYS A 62 3.42 -26.55 14.32
CA LYS A 62 2.23 -27.40 14.51
C LYS A 62 1.64 -27.29 15.93
N THR A 63 2.45 -26.96 16.92
CA THR A 63 2.08 -26.88 18.33
C THR A 63 2.73 -25.64 18.96
N ASP A 64 2.10 -25.05 19.98
CA ASP A 64 2.70 -23.97 20.76
C ASP A 64 3.84 -24.52 21.64
N PRO A 65 5.09 -24.03 21.50
CA PRO A 65 6.21 -24.45 22.34
C PRO A 65 6.04 -24.10 23.83
N ALA A 66 5.12 -23.21 24.20
CA ALA A 66 4.85 -22.87 25.61
C ALA A 66 3.90 -23.86 26.30
N GLU A 67 3.13 -24.66 25.54
CA GLU A 67 2.18 -25.64 26.08
C GLU A 67 2.78 -27.03 26.29
N SER A 68 4.04 -27.25 25.92
CA SER A 68 4.71 -28.53 26.08
C SER A 68 5.33 -28.68 27.48
N ASP A 69 4.51 -28.81 28.52
CA ASP A 69 4.95 -29.34 29.81
C ASP A 69 3.95 -30.42 30.31
N GLU A 70 4.51 -31.61 30.55
CA GLU A 70 4.01 -32.78 31.31
C GLU A 70 3.45 -34.04 30.61
N ASP A 71 3.18 -34.08 29.30
CA ASP A 71 2.62 -35.32 28.67
C ASP A 71 3.30 -35.82 27.38
N ALA A 72 4.56 -35.44 27.12
CA ALA A 72 5.38 -36.08 26.07
C ALA A 72 5.83 -37.50 26.50
N LYS A 73 4.88 -38.43 26.63
CA LYS A 73 5.14 -39.86 26.74
C LYS A 73 5.33 -40.45 25.34
N ASP A 74 6.49 -41.08 25.14
CA ASP A 74 6.76 -42.13 24.16
C ASP A 74 6.04 -41.99 22.81
N SER A 75 6.65 -41.24 21.90
CA SER A 75 6.65 -41.63 20.49
C SER A 75 8.10 -41.81 20.05
N ASP A 76 8.64 -42.98 20.38
CA ASP A 76 9.80 -43.57 19.72
C ASP A 76 9.36 -43.98 18.29
N GLU A 77 9.19 -42.99 17.42
CA GLU A 77 9.25 -43.18 15.98
C GLU A 77 10.37 -42.29 15.44
N THR A 78 11.54 -42.91 15.34
CA THR A 78 12.64 -42.46 14.50
C THR A 78 12.16 -42.48 13.04
N SER A 79 11.55 -41.39 12.59
CA SER A 79 11.53 -41.04 11.16
C SER A 79 12.71 -40.11 10.89
N ASP A 80 13.68 -40.61 10.14
CA ASP A 80 14.77 -39.84 9.51
C ASP A 80 14.22 -38.88 8.41
N ASP A 81 13.22 -38.06 8.74
CA ASP A 81 12.68 -36.96 7.91
C ASP A 81 12.71 -35.69 8.77
N ASP A 82 13.81 -34.94 8.67
CA ASP A 82 14.17 -33.72 9.42
C ASP A 82 13.23 -32.48 9.18
N ASP A 83 11.93 -32.64 8.95
CA ASP A 83 11.07 -31.53 8.50
C ASP A 83 9.61 -31.66 8.95
N ASP A 84 9.39 -31.62 10.27
CA ASP A 84 8.07 -31.78 10.88
C ASP A 84 7.25 -30.47 10.98
N GLY A 85 7.74 -29.38 10.37
CA GLY A 85 6.98 -28.13 10.22
C GLY A 85 6.08 -28.16 8.98
N PRO A 86 4.92 -27.46 8.98
CA PRO A 86 4.16 -27.23 7.76
C PRO A 86 5.05 -26.51 6.75
N ARG A 87 5.22 -27.10 5.57
CA ARG A 87 6.00 -26.49 4.49
C ARG A 87 5.22 -25.32 3.90
N THR A 88 5.79 -24.12 3.97
CA THR A 88 5.17 -22.89 3.45
C THR A 88 5.87 -22.35 2.22
N GLU A 89 5.16 -21.54 1.45
CA GLU A 89 5.69 -20.69 0.39
C GLU A 89 5.02 -19.31 0.40
N CYS A 90 5.64 -18.34 -0.28
CA CYS A 90 5.14 -16.97 -0.36
C CYS A 90 4.94 -16.30 1.02
N ASP A 91 5.80 -16.59 1.98
CA ASP A 91 5.80 -15.97 3.30
C ASP A 91 5.93 -14.45 3.19
N CYS A 92 5.02 -13.75 3.86
CA CYS A 92 4.90 -12.32 3.77
C CYS A 92 4.61 -11.69 5.14
N LEU A 93 5.26 -10.57 5.39
CA LEU A 93 4.86 -9.58 6.37
C LEU A 93 3.73 -8.71 5.79
N ASN A 94 2.62 -8.66 6.50
CA ASN A 94 1.49 -7.78 6.22
C ASN A 94 1.47 -6.65 7.23
N VAL A 95 1.28 -5.42 6.74
CA VAL A 95 1.21 -4.23 7.58
C VAL A 95 -0.04 -3.44 7.18
N SER A 96 -0.87 -3.14 8.17
CA SER A 96 -2.02 -2.22 8.07
C SER A 96 -1.67 -0.90 8.77
N GLU A 97 -2.62 0.03 8.89
CA GLU A 97 -2.35 1.30 9.57
C GLU A 97 -2.04 1.15 11.07
N ASP A 98 -2.56 0.10 11.72
CA ASP A 98 -2.53 -0.08 13.17
C ASP A 98 -1.91 -1.41 13.63
N GLY A 99 -1.86 -2.41 12.75
CA GLY A 99 -1.32 -3.72 13.07
C GLY A 99 -0.48 -4.38 11.99
N PHE A 100 0.22 -5.44 12.37
CA PHE A 100 1.07 -6.25 11.50
C PHE A 100 0.91 -7.73 11.80
N TRP A 101 1.11 -8.59 10.80
CA TRP A 101 1.04 -10.06 10.93
C TRP A 101 1.78 -10.75 9.79
N PHE A 102 2.12 -12.03 9.98
CA PHE A 102 2.66 -12.87 8.92
C PHE A 102 1.57 -13.68 8.23
N SER A 103 1.76 -13.95 6.93
CA SER A 103 0.92 -14.85 6.13
C SER A 103 1.78 -15.71 5.22
N CYS A 104 1.34 -16.91 4.91
CA CYS A 104 1.97 -17.78 3.91
C CYS A 104 0.93 -18.59 3.13
N ILE A 105 1.38 -19.31 2.11
CA ILE A 105 0.63 -20.36 1.42
C ILE A 105 1.20 -21.71 1.85
N LEU A 106 0.36 -22.67 2.21
CA LEU A 106 0.82 -24.04 2.48
C LEU A 106 1.19 -24.73 1.16
N LYS A 107 2.41 -25.25 1.06
CA LYS A 107 2.90 -25.90 -0.17
C LYS A 107 1.96 -27.01 -0.62
N HIS A 108 1.82 -27.12 -1.94
CA HIS A 108 0.94 -28.10 -2.59
C HIS A 108 -0.56 -27.90 -2.29
N THR A 109 -0.93 -26.73 -1.78
CA THR A 109 -2.31 -26.32 -1.57
C THR A 109 -2.49 -24.86 -1.99
N ASP A 110 -3.75 -24.43 -2.13
CA ASP A 110 -4.10 -23.02 -2.31
C ASP A 110 -4.53 -22.35 -0.99
N THR A 111 -4.12 -22.92 0.14
CA THR A 111 -4.56 -22.46 1.47
C THR A 111 -3.65 -21.36 1.98
N GLU A 112 -4.17 -20.14 2.10
CA GLU A 112 -3.51 -19.06 2.84
C GLU A 112 -3.69 -19.26 4.35
N VAL A 113 -2.60 -19.13 5.07
CA VAL A 113 -2.56 -19.13 6.54
C VAL A 113 -2.09 -17.76 7.01
N CYS A 114 -2.79 -17.20 7.98
CA CYS A 114 -2.50 -15.90 8.58
C CYS A 114 -2.30 -16.04 10.08
N GLY A 115 -1.20 -15.48 10.60
CA GLY A 115 -1.07 -15.23 12.02
C GLY A 115 -2.00 -14.12 12.50
N ALA A 116 -2.30 -14.11 13.80
CA ALA A 116 -3.09 -13.05 14.42
C ALA A 116 -2.41 -11.67 14.26
N GLN A 117 -3.23 -10.63 14.10
CA GLN A 117 -2.78 -9.25 14.00
C GLN A 117 -2.24 -8.73 15.34
N LEU A 118 -1.03 -8.17 15.30
CA LEU A 118 -0.34 -7.59 16.45
C LEU A 118 -0.28 -6.07 16.35
N SER A 119 -0.20 -5.39 17.49
CA SER A 119 -0.23 -3.92 17.56
C SER A 119 1.11 -3.27 17.18
N ILE A 120 1.08 -2.32 16.25
CA ILE A 120 2.24 -1.49 15.92
C ILE A 120 2.56 -0.53 17.07
N ARG A 121 1.54 -0.08 17.82
CA ARG A 121 1.75 0.78 18.98
C ARG A 121 2.60 0.08 20.05
N GLU A 122 2.25 -1.16 20.40
CA GLU A 122 3.00 -1.94 21.39
C GLU A 122 4.42 -2.30 20.90
N LEU A 123 4.59 -2.48 19.59
CA LEU A 123 5.90 -2.65 18.98
C LEU A 123 6.74 -1.38 19.13
N ALA A 124 6.17 -0.21 18.83
CA ALA A 124 6.86 1.07 18.94
C ALA A 124 7.23 1.41 20.39
N GLU A 125 6.33 1.16 21.34
CA GLU A 125 6.58 1.35 22.77
C GLU A 125 7.76 0.51 23.26
N HIS A 126 7.86 -0.76 22.84
CA HIS A 126 8.98 -1.64 23.22
C HIS A 126 10.34 -1.10 22.77
N PHE A 127 10.40 -0.56 21.55
CA PHE A 127 11.65 -0.02 20.98
C PHE A 127 11.88 1.46 21.29
N GLY A 128 10.97 2.11 22.01
CA GLY A 128 11.02 3.56 22.25
C GLY A 128 10.95 4.39 20.96
N LEU A 129 10.26 3.87 19.94
CA LEU A 129 10.08 4.54 18.65
C LEU A 129 8.85 5.42 18.69
N GLU A 130 8.90 6.55 17.98
CA GLU A 130 7.72 7.38 17.80
C GLU A 130 6.78 6.73 16.79
N PHE A 131 5.72 6.09 17.28
CA PHE A 131 4.53 5.80 16.48
C PHE A 131 3.55 6.95 16.66
N SER A 132 3.90 8.08 16.06
CA SER A 132 2.96 9.17 15.91
C SER A 132 2.23 8.92 14.60
N PRO A 133 0.89 8.79 14.61
CA PRO A 133 0.10 8.75 13.38
C PRO A 133 0.08 10.14 12.75
N GLN A 134 1.26 10.72 12.49
CA GLN A 134 1.42 12.02 11.86
C GLN A 134 0.94 11.84 10.42
N SER A 135 -0.30 12.24 10.16
CA SER A 135 -0.53 13.13 9.03
C SER A 135 0.36 14.34 9.34
N GLN A 136 1.62 14.31 8.89
CA GLN A 136 2.27 15.57 8.64
C GLN A 136 1.53 16.12 7.42
N PRO A 137 0.77 17.21 7.56
CA PRO A 137 0.34 17.91 6.38
C PRO A 137 1.62 18.40 5.72
N ASN A 138 2.05 17.67 4.69
CA ASN A 138 3.06 18.16 3.78
C ASN A 138 2.63 19.58 3.40
N ARG A 139 3.58 20.49 3.16
CA ARG A 139 3.31 21.90 2.78
C ARG A 139 2.38 22.05 1.56
N ILE A 140 2.10 20.92 0.91
CA ILE A 140 1.21 20.65 -0.20
C ILE A 140 -0.22 20.25 0.27
N GLU A 141 -0.44 19.57 1.42
CA GLU A 141 -1.77 19.36 2.03
C GLU A 141 -2.48 20.67 2.39
N ALA A 142 -1.75 21.74 2.69
CA ALA A 142 -2.33 23.08 2.85
C ALA A 142 -2.88 23.67 1.53
N LEU A 143 -2.40 23.18 0.37
CA LEU A 143 -2.99 23.44 -0.95
C LEU A 143 -4.05 22.38 -1.32
N TRP A 144 -3.94 21.14 -0.81
CA TRP A 144 -4.79 19.98 -1.15
C TRP A 144 -6.03 19.79 -0.26
N GLN A 145 -6.14 20.37 0.95
CA GLN A 145 -7.38 20.38 1.73
C GLN A 145 -8.51 21.22 1.10
N ASN A 146 -8.25 21.84 -0.05
CA ASN A 146 -9.23 22.42 -0.94
C ASN A 146 -9.81 21.39 -1.94
N HIS A 147 -9.93 20.10 -1.59
CA HIS A 147 -10.64 19.10 -2.39
C HIS A 147 -12.10 19.52 -2.68
N THR A 148 -12.76 20.17 -1.74
CA THR A 148 -14.07 20.80 -1.97
C THR A 148 -13.95 21.92 -3.00
N MET A 149 -12.87 22.69 -3.00
CA MET A 149 -12.64 23.74 -3.99
C MET A 149 -12.28 23.18 -5.37
N VAL A 150 -11.54 22.07 -5.52
CA VAL A 150 -11.27 21.48 -6.84
C VAL A 150 -12.51 20.79 -7.40
N ALA A 151 -13.26 20.09 -6.57
CA ALA A 151 -14.56 19.51 -6.96
C ALA A 151 -15.61 20.59 -7.25
N ASP A 152 -15.71 21.65 -6.43
CA ASP A 152 -16.60 22.79 -6.65
C ASP A 152 -16.11 23.69 -7.79
N PHE A 153 -14.80 23.79 -8.04
CA PHE A 153 -14.24 24.50 -9.19
C PHE A 153 -14.56 23.74 -10.48
N VAL A 154 -14.31 22.44 -10.52
CA VAL A 154 -14.71 21.62 -11.67
C VAL A 154 -16.24 21.63 -11.87
N ASN A 155 -17.03 21.53 -10.79
CA ASN A 155 -18.50 21.59 -10.88
C ASN A 155 -19.05 23.00 -11.18
N SER A 156 -18.37 24.08 -10.78
CA SER A 156 -18.81 25.47 -11.02
C SER A 156 -18.35 26.00 -12.38
N TYR A 157 -17.31 25.42 -12.97
CA TYR A 157 -16.66 25.98 -14.16
C TYR A 157 -16.70 25.06 -15.39
N CYS A 158 -17.10 23.79 -15.28
CA CYS A 158 -17.31 22.90 -16.42
C CYS A 158 -18.81 22.82 -16.81
N CYS A 159 -19.22 23.60 -17.81
CA CYS A 159 -20.52 23.45 -18.47
C CYS A 159 -20.37 22.55 -19.71
N GLY A 160 -20.78 21.27 -19.63
CA GLY A 160 -20.72 20.30 -20.72
C GLY A 160 -20.80 18.84 -20.26
N ALA A 161 -20.71 17.87 -21.18
CA ALA A 161 -20.63 16.44 -20.83
C ALA A 161 -19.44 16.21 -19.88
N ALA A 162 -19.74 15.80 -18.65
CA ALA A 162 -18.77 15.77 -17.57
C ALA A 162 -17.62 14.79 -17.85
N PRO A 163 -16.38 15.09 -17.42
CA PRO A 163 -15.30 14.09 -17.47
C PRO A 163 -15.71 12.83 -16.68
N ALA A 164 -15.44 11.64 -17.23
CA ALA A 164 -15.83 10.36 -16.60
C ALA A 164 -15.07 10.06 -15.30
N GLY A 165 -14.00 10.81 -15.01
CA GLY A 165 -13.24 10.73 -13.78
C GLY A 165 -12.01 11.60 -13.83
N ILE A 166 -11.68 12.19 -12.68
CA ILE A 166 -10.40 12.85 -12.41
C ILE A 166 -9.70 12.02 -11.35
N VAL A 167 -8.47 11.59 -11.63
CA VAL A 167 -7.67 10.76 -10.73
C VAL A 167 -6.34 11.47 -10.48
N LEU A 168 -5.93 11.56 -9.23
CA LEU A 168 -4.61 12.05 -8.86
C LEU A 168 -3.66 10.86 -8.76
N ALA A 169 -2.56 10.89 -9.51
CA ALA A 169 -1.52 9.87 -9.43
C ALA A 169 -0.45 10.26 -8.41
N ALA A 170 0.20 9.24 -7.82
CA ALA A 170 1.19 9.37 -6.75
C ALA A 170 2.42 10.23 -7.12
N ASP A 171 2.66 10.47 -8.40
CA ASP A 171 3.74 11.27 -8.96
C ASP A 171 3.38 12.77 -9.13
N LYS A 172 2.35 13.24 -8.42
CA LYS A 172 1.83 14.62 -8.51
C LYS A 172 1.25 14.96 -9.89
N ALA A 173 0.74 13.95 -10.60
CA ALA A 173 0.06 14.16 -11.86
C ALA A 173 -1.46 14.20 -11.70
N LEU A 174 -2.11 15.19 -12.33
CA LEU A 174 -3.56 15.22 -12.51
C LEU A 174 -3.93 14.44 -13.76
N ILE A 175 -4.69 13.36 -13.61
CA ILE A 175 -5.20 12.56 -14.72
C ILE A 175 -6.67 12.90 -14.97
N ILE A 176 -7.00 13.25 -16.21
CA ILE A 176 -8.37 13.53 -16.63
C ILE A 176 -8.74 12.54 -17.73
N ALA A 177 -9.76 11.70 -17.47
CA ALA A 177 -10.29 10.78 -18.47
C ALA A 177 -11.44 11.41 -19.25
N THR A 178 -11.46 11.21 -20.56
CA THR A 178 -12.64 11.50 -21.39
C THR A 178 -13.80 10.59 -21.01
N GLU A 179 -15.02 10.99 -21.39
CA GLU A 179 -16.25 10.27 -21.07
C GLU A 179 -16.22 8.81 -21.55
N ASP A 180 -15.64 8.58 -22.72
CA ASP A 180 -15.49 7.25 -23.33
C ASP A 180 -14.32 6.43 -22.78
N ARG A 181 -13.51 7.00 -21.87
CA ARG A 181 -12.32 6.41 -21.26
C ARG A 181 -11.28 5.93 -22.28
N ARG A 182 -11.25 6.52 -23.48
CA ARG A 182 -10.28 6.20 -24.53
C ARG A 182 -9.12 7.19 -24.60
N VAL A 183 -9.29 8.36 -24.00
CA VAL A 183 -8.29 9.42 -23.97
C VAL A 183 -8.09 9.86 -22.53
N PHE A 184 -6.84 9.98 -22.15
CA PHE A 184 -6.42 10.42 -20.84
C PHE A 184 -5.49 11.60 -21.01
N TYR A 185 -5.70 12.61 -20.19
CA TYR A 185 -4.82 13.76 -20.08
C TYR A 185 -4.07 13.68 -18.78
N ARG A 186 -2.79 14.02 -18.80
CA ARG A 186 -1.93 14.08 -17.63
C ARG A 186 -1.38 15.49 -17.51
N VAL A 187 -1.52 16.11 -16.35
CA VAL A 187 -0.83 17.36 -16.00
C VAL A 187 0.20 17.04 -14.93
N SER A 188 1.48 17.17 -15.23
CA SER A 188 2.56 16.87 -14.28
C SER A 188 3.71 17.86 -14.38
N GLU A 189 4.44 18.03 -13.29
CA GLU A 189 5.64 18.85 -13.25
C GLU A 189 6.84 18.08 -13.83
N VAL A 190 7.51 18.66 -14.80
CA VAL A 190 8.70 18.10 -15.45
C VAL A 190 9.76 19.18 -15.50
N ASN A 191 10.89 18.97 -14.79
CA ASN A 191 12.02 19.91 -14.73
C ASN A 191 11.65 21.34 -14.28
N GLY A 192 10.62 21.51 -13.44
CA GLY A 192 10.17 22.80 -12.91
C GLY A 192 9.12 23.52 -13.77
N ASP A 193 8.75 22.95 -14.91
CA ASP A 193 7.62 23.39 -15.73
C ASP A 193 6.44 22.44 -15.59
N VAL A 194 5.22 22.92 -15.82
CA VAL A 194 4.02 22.09 -15.85
C VAL A 194 3.73 21.66 -17.28
N CYS A 195 3.70 20.35 -17.51
CA CYS A 195 3.42 19.75 -18.81
C CYS A 195 2.02 19.14 -18.80
N ALA A 196 1.24 19.43 -19.84
CA ALA A 196 0.01 18.72 -20.16
C ALA A 196 0.29 17.73 -21.30
N THR A 197 0.03 16.45 -21.10
CA THR A 197 0.18 15.42 -22.11
C THR A 197 -1.12 14.64 -22.29
N LYS A 198 -1.26 13.97 -23.43
CA LYS A 198 -2.43 13.19 -23.83
C LYS A 198 -1.97 11.79 -24.23
N THR A 199 -2.67 10.77 -23.76
CA THR A 199 -2.43 9.37 -24.11
C THR A 199 -3.74 8.64 -24.35
N HIS A 200 -3.68 7.56 -25.14
CA HIS A 200 -4.79 6.61 -25.31
C HIS A 200 -4.58 5.32 -24.53
N ASP A 201 -3.40 5.17 -23.90
CA ASP A 201 -3.03 4.02 -23.11
C ASP A 201 -2.93 4.42 -21.63
N LEU A 202 -3.71 3.74 -20.79
CA LEU A 202 -3.75 3.94 -19.35
C LEU A 202 -2.42 3.55 -18.70
N ILE A 203 -1.70 2.57 -19.28
CA ILE A 203 -0.41 2.09 -18.76
C ILE A 203 0.64 3.19 -18.86
N ASN A 204 0.58 4.00 -19.92
CA ASN A 204 1.50 5.11 -20.16
C ASN A 204 1.27 6.30 -19.21
N LEU A 205 0.22 6.30 -18.39
CA LEU A 205 -0.01 7.36 -17.42
C LEU A 205 0.94 7.26 -16.21
N ALA A 206 1.38 6.05 -15.87
CA ALA A 206 2.26 5.80 -14.73
C ALA A 206 3.75 6.04 -15.05
N ASP A 207 4.11 6.15 -16.33
CA ASP A 207 5.48 6.35 -16.78
C ASP A 207 5.62 7.73 -17.47
N PRO A 208 6.33 8.70 -16.86
CA PRO A 208 6.55 10.03 -17.46
C PRO A 208 7.35 9.98 -18.76
N GLU A 209 8.07 8.89 -19.05
CA GLU A 209 8.83 8.71 -20.29
C GLU A 209 8.04 7.98 -21.38
N ALA A 210 6.83 7.51 -21.07
CA ALA A 210 6.01 6.80 -22.04
C ALA A 210 5.50 7.71 -23.16
N GLU A 211 5.28 7.12 -24.35
CA GLU A 211 4.79 7.84 -25.53
C GLU A 211 3.46 8.52 -25.24
N SER A 212 3.52 9.85 -25.12
CA SER A 212 2.37 10.72 -24.91
C SER A 212 2.47 11.95 -25.81
N GLU A 213 1.32 12.42 -26.29
CA GLU A 213 1.22 13.60 -27.14
C GLU A 213 1.25 14.84 -26.25
N LEU A 214 2.28 15.69 -26.39
CA LEU A 214 2.38 16.94 -25.64
C LEU A 214 1.26 17.90 -26.07
N VAL A 215 0.40 18.28 -25.13
CA VAL A 215 -0.64 19.30 -25.31
C VAL A 215 -0.02 20.69 -25.12
N GLY A 216 0.90 20.84 -24.17
CA GLY A 216 1.66 22.06 -23.96
C GLY A 216 2.53 22.04 -22.71
N THR A 217 3.43 23.03 -22.60
CA THR A 217 4.29 23.27 -21.46
C THR A 217 4.05 24.68 -20.94
N TYR A 218 3.92 24.83 -19.63
CA TYR A 218 3.48 26.05 -18.96
C TYR A 218 4.41 26.34 -17.79
N SER A 219 4.72 27.62 -17.59
CA SER A 219 5.62 28.07 -16.52
C SER A 219 5.05 29.29 -15.81
N GLY A 220 5.50 29.52 -14.57
CA GLY A 220 5.00 30.58 -13.70
C GLY A 220 3.91 30.13 -12.73
N GLU A 221 3.41 31.07 -11.93
CA GLU A 221 2.52 30.79 -10.78
C GLU A 221 1.17 30.16 -11.20
N ASP A 222 0.71 30.45 -12.43
CA ASP A 222 -0.56 29.94 -12.98
C ASP A 222 -0.39 28.74 -13.94
N ALA A 223 0.79 28.13 -13.99
CA ALA A 223 1.12 27.11 -14.99
C ALA A 223 0.13 25.92 -15.01
N ALA A 224 -0.29 25.45 -13.84
CA ALA A 224 -1.28 24.36 -13.72
C ALA A 224 -2.67 24.75 -14.27
N VAL A 225 -3.08 26.00 -14.03
CA VAL A 225 -4.37 26.53 -14.49
C VAL A 225 -4.39 26.68 -16.02
N GLN A 226 -3.27 27.13 -16.58
CA GLN A 226 -3.09 27.24 -18.03
C GLN A 226 -3.05 25.85 -18.70
N ALA A 227 -2.36 24.88 -18.09
CA ALA A 227 -2.31 23.50 -18.53
C ALA A 227 -3.70 22.85 -18.57
N PHE A 228 -4.48 23.01 -17.50
CA PHE A 228 -5.84 22.52 -17.42
C PHE A 228 -6.75 23.18 -18.48
N SER A 229 -6.66 24.50 -18.64
CA SER A 229 -7.44 25.23 -19.64
C SER A 229 -7.16 24.80 -21.07
N ALA A 230 -5.91 24.46 -21.37
CA ALA A 230 -5.54 23.96 -22.69
C ALA A 230 -6.15 22.58 -22.96
N ILE A 231 -6.17 21.70 -21.95
CA ILE A 231 -6.86 20.40 -22.03
C ILE A 231 -8.36 20.61 -22.28
N CYS A 232 -9.00 21.50 -21.53
CA CYS A 232 -10.41 21.82 -21.75
C CYS A 232 -10.68 22.30 -23.18
N ARG A 233 -9.88 23.25 -23.69
CA ARG A 233 -10.02 23.74 -25.08
C ARG A 233 -9.82 22.64 -26.11
N ALA A 234 -8.85 21.75 -25.90
CA ALA A 234 -8.59 20.63 -26.80
C ALA A 234 -9.77 19.65 -26.89
N GLN A 235 -10.58 19.56 -25.83
CA GLN A 235 -11.79 18.75 -25.77
C GLN A 235 -13.08 19.52 -26.15
N GLY A 236 -12.96 20.80 -26.51
CA GLY A 236 -14.13 21.66 -26.74
C GLY A 236 -14.91 21.96 -25.46
N TRP A 237 -14.32 21.73 -24.29
CA TRP A 237 -14.89 22.13 -23.00
C TRP A 237 -14.68 23.63 -22.80
N THR A 238 -15.71 24.29 -22.29
CA THR A 238 -15.59 25.71 -21.95
C THR A 238 -15.01 25.79 -20.55
N ALA A 239 -13.70 26.04 -20.45
CA ALA A 239 -13.08 26.43 -19.19
C ALA A 239 -13.50 27.88 -18.90
N VAL A 240 -14.40 28.06 -17.95
CA VAL A 240 -14.58 29.37 -17.33
C VAL A 240 -13.53 29.42 -16.21
N LEU A 241 -12.53 30.30 -16.33
CA LEU A 241 -11.60 30.57 -15.23
C LEU A 241 -11.99 31.90 -14.58
#